data_AF-A5HGW2-F1
#
_entry.id   AF-A5HGW2-F1
#
_cell.length_a   1.000
_cell.length_b   1.000
_cell.length_c   1.000
_cell.angle_alpha   90.00
_cell.angle_beta   90.00
_cell.angle_gamma   90.00
#
_symmetry.space_group_name_H-M   'P 1'
#
loop_
_entity.id
_entity.type
_entity.pdbx_description
1 polymer ?
#
loop_
_entity_poly.entity_id
_entity_poly.type
_entity_poly.pdbx_seq_one_letter_code
_entity_poly.pdbx_strand_id
1 'polypeptide(L)' 'GNHNQLQSIPEKVFDKLTQLQQLYLYNNQLQSDG' A
#
# COMPACT_ATOMS: atom_id res chain seq x y z
N GLY A 1 17.80 8.38 7.71
CA GLY A 1 16.58 8.55 6.91
C GLY A 1 16.03 7.18 6.59
N ASN A 2 14.93 6.80 7.22
CA ASN A 2 14.28 5.50 7.01
C ASN A 2 13.17 5.73 5.98
N HIS A 3 13.43 5.39 4.71
CA HIS A 3 12.39 5.40 3.68
C HIS A 3 11.56 4.13 3.86
N ASN A 4 10.23 4.25 3.92
CA ASN A 4 9.35 3.09 4.08
C ASN A 4 9.56 2.12 2.90
N GLN A 5 9.82 0.85 3.23
CA GLN A 5 10.19 -0.20 2.28
C GLN A 5 8.98 -1.04 1.87
N LEU A 6 7.77 -0.47 1.86
CA LEU A 6 6.61 -1.23 1.43
C LEU A 6 6.77 -1.50 -0.07
N GLN A 7 7.04 -2.76 -0.41
CA GLN A 7 7.32 -3.22 -1.77
C GLN A 7 6.05 -3.70 -2.47
N SER A 8 5.11 -4.28 -1.73
CA SER A 8 3.84 -4.76 -2.25
C SER A 8 2.70 -4.49 -1.29
N ILE A 9 1.49 -4.42 -1.85
CA ILE A 9 0.25 -4.32 -1.10
C ILE A 9 -0.43 -5.69 -1.16
N PRO A 10 -0.71 -6.36 -0.03
CA PRO A 10 -1.40 -7.63 -0.04
C PRO A 10 -2.79 -7.49 -0.67
N GLU A 11 -3.12 -8.35 -1.64
CA GLU A 11 -4.37 -8.31 -2.43
C GLU A 11 -5.63 -8.10 -1.60
N LYS A 12 -5.71 -8.71 -0.42
CA LYS A 12 -6.90 -8.74 0.44
C LYS A 12 -6.92 -7.69 1.53
N VAL A 13 -5.93 -6.80 1.57
CA VAL A 13 -5.82 -5.80 2.65
C VAL A 13 -6.98 -4.81 2.61
N PHE A 14 -7.58 -4.60 1.44
CA PHE A 14 -8.69 -3.67 1.25
C PHE A 14 -10.08 -4.31 1.42
N ASP A 15 -10.19 -5.64 1.50
CA ASP A 15 -11.46 -6.37 1.53
C ASP A 15 -12.41 -5.91 2.65
N LYS A 16 -11.85 -5.44 3.76
CA LYS A 16 -12.60 -5.00 4.95
C LYS A 16 -12.63 -3.49 5.15
N LEU A 17 -11.95 -2.75 4.27
CA LEU A 17 -11.84 -1.31 4.33
C LEU A 17 -12.97 -0.65 3.54
N THR A 18 -14.21 -1.06 3.80
CA THR A 18 -15.42 -0.70 3.03
C THR A 18 -15.77 0.79 3.09
N GLN A 19 -15.21 1.53 4.05
CA GLN A 19 -15.39 2.97 4.20
C GLN A 19 -14.10 3.76 3.95
N LEU A 20 -13.05 3.14 3.41
CA LEU A 20 -11.81 3.84 3.10
C LEU A 20 -12.03 4.83 1.96
N GLN A 21 -11.81 6.11 2.24
CA GLN A 21 -11.98 7.18 1.25
C GLN A 21 -10.65 7.62 0.64
N GLN A 22 -9.56 7.56 1.41
CA GLN A 22 -8.24 8.02 0.99
C GLN A 22 -7.14 7.14 1.61
N LEU A 23 -6.12 6.83 0.81
CA LEU A 23 -4.92 6.13 1.23
C LEU A 23 -3.69 6.82 0.66
N TYR A 24 -2.74 7.17 1.51
CA TYR A 24 -1.52 7.85 1.13
C TYR A 24 -0.32 6.92 1.30
N LEU A 25 0.35 6.60 0.19
CA LEU A 25 1.49 5.67 0.14
C LEU A 25 2.79 6.37 -0.30
N TYR A 26 2.91 7.67 -0.05
CA TYR A 26 4.11 8.43 -0.42
C TYR A 26 5.38 7.83 0.21
N ASN A 27 6.48 7.88 -0.54
CA ASN A 27 7.78 7.35 -0.14
C ASN A 27 7.80 5.83 0.13
N ASN A 28 6.96 5.06 -0.58
CA ASN A 28 7.05 3.61 -0.67
C ASN A 28 7.61 3.18 -2.04
N GLN A 29 8.23 2.00 -2.10
CA GLN A 29 8.82 1.43 -3.33
C GLN A 29 7.88 0.37 -3.92
N LEU A 30 6.64 0.77 -4.19
CA LEU A 30 5.61 -0.16 -4.67
C LEU A 30 6.03 -0.70 -6.04
N GLN A 31 6.20 -2.01 -6.12
CA GLN A 31 6.36 -2.74 -7.37
C GLN A 31 5.02 -3.38 -7.71
N SER A 32 4.64 -3.34 -8.98
CA SER A 32 3.54 -4.16 -9.47
C SER A 32 4.02 -5.61 -9.50
N ASP A 33 3.35 -6.50 -8.77
CA ASP A 33 3.44 -7.92 -9.10
C ASP A 33 2.87 -8.07 -10.52
N GLY A 34 3.68 -8.63 -11.42
CA GLY A 34 3.34 -8.78 -12.84
C GLY A 34 2.05 -9.54 -13.09
#